data_AF-A0A819MJE9-F1
#
_entry.id   AF-A0A819MJE9-F1
#
_cell.length_a   1.000
_cell.length_b   1.000
_cell.length_c   1.000
_cell.angle_alpha   90.00
_cell.angle_beta   90.00
_cell.angle_gamma   90.00
#
_symmetry.space_group_name_H-M   'P 1'
#
loop_
_entity.id
_entity.type
_entity.pdbx_description
1 polymer ?
#
loop_
_entity_poly.entity_id
_entity_poly.type
_entity_poly.pdbx_seq_one_letter_code
_entity_poly.pdbx_strand_id
1 'polypeptide(L)' 'MKQLIDAKKYKEALDVFDSKFELCTDYSINMAIKACTIINDYNRGVNIQQKLSSNSLNSSYIQTSLIRFYS' A
#
# COMPACT_ATOMS: atom_id res chain seq x y z
N MET A 1 11.10 2.63 -0.25
CA MET A 1 9.94 2.15 0.51
C MET A 1 10.27 1.05 1.51
N LYS A 2 10.82 -0.10 1.09
CA LYS A 2 11.16 -1.21 2.01
C LYS A 2 11.93 -0.77 3.26
N GLN A 3 13.03 -0.04 3.08
CA GLN A 3 13.83 0.47 4.21
C GLN A 3 13.03 1.35 5.20
N LEU A 4 12.09 2.16 4.70
CA LEU A 4 11.24 3.00 5.56
C LEU A 4 10.22 2.16 6.33
N ILE A 5 9.65 1.14 5.69
CA ILE A 5 8.74 0.17 6.34
C ILE A 5 9.49 -0.61 7.42
N ASP A 6 10.69 -1.11 7.11
CA ASP A 6 11.54 -1.86 8.06
C ASP A 6 11.93 -0.97 9.26
N ALA A 7 12.16 0.32 9.02
CA ALA A 7 12.41 1.33 10.05
C ALA A 7 11.13 1.86 10.74
N LYS A 8 9.95 1.29 10.47
CA LYS A 8 8.63 1.70 11.00
C LYS A 8 8.24 3.16 10.70
N LYS A 9 8.87 3.77 9.69
CA LYS A 9 8.57 5.11 9.17
C LYS A 9 7.42 5.05 8.15
N TYR A 10 6.26 4.58 8.59
CA TYR A 10 5.13 4.27 7.70
C TYR A 10 4.56 5.50 6.98
N LYS A 11 4.46 6.64 7.66
CA LYS A 11 3.99 7.89 7.04
C LYS A 11 4.93 8.36 5.93
N GLU A 12 6.23 8.41 6.20
CA GLU A 12 7.25 8.76 5.20
C GLU A 12 7.24 7.78 4.02
N ALA A 13 7.03 6.49 4.28
CA ALA A 13 6.92 5.47 3.23
C ALA A 13 5.73 5.75 2.30
N LEU A 14 4.58 6.15 2.86
CA LEU A 14 3.39 6.51 2.11
C LEU A 14 3.55 7.82 1.35
N ASP A 15 4.26 8.80 1.91
CA ASP A 15 4.53 10.06 1.19
C ASP A 15 5.42 9.83 -0.03
N VAL A 16 6.41 8.93 0.10
CA VAL A 16 7.22 8.46 -1.04
C VAL A 16 6.36 7.72 -2.06
N PHE A 17 5.42 6.88 -1.61
CA PHE A 17 4.50 6.17 -2.50
C PHE A 17 3.63 7.14 -3.30
N ASP A 18 3.01 8.11 -2.63
CA ASP A 18 2.12 9.08 -3.28
C ASP A 18 2.88 9.96 -4.28
N SER A 19 4.12 10.35 -3.97
CA SER A 19 4.96 11.13 -4.89
C SER A 19 5.35 10.40 -6.17
N LYS A 20 5.22 9.07 -6.21
CA LYS A 20 5.68 8.21 -7.32
C LYS A 20 4.62 7.20 -7.75
N PHE A 21 3.35 7.49 -7.50
CA PHE A 21 2.25 6.54 -7.69
C PHE A 21 2.22 5.93 -9.11
N GLU A 22 2.49 6.71 -10.15
CA GLU A 22 2.49 6.26 -11.54
C GLU A 22 3.60 5.24 -11.88
N LEU A 23 4.65 5.17 -11.06
CA LEU A 23 5.78 4.24 -11.22
C LEU A 23 5.70 3.06 -10.24
N CYS A 24 4.57 2.91 -9.55
CA CYS A 24 4.42 1.91 -8.51
C CYS A 24 4.27 0.50 -9.08
N THR A 25 5.08 -0.41 -8.57
CA THR A 25 4.93 -1.85 -8.78
C THR A 25 3.96 -2.45 -7.77
N ASP A 26 3.47 -3.66 -8.05
CA ASP A 26 2.64 -4.41 -7.10
C ASP A 26 3.30 -4.58 -5.72
N TYR A 27 4.63 -4.73 -5.70
CA TYR A 27 5.39 -4.77 -4.45
C TYR A 27 5.26 -3.48 -3.64
N SER A 28 5.36 -2.35 -4.34
CA SER A 28 5.29 -1.02 -3.75
C SER A 28 3.87 -0.70 -3.24
N ILE A 29 2.84 -1.12 -3.99
CA ILE A 29 1.42 -1.07 -3.61
C ILE A 29 1.18 -1.91 -2.36
N ASN A 30 1.66 -3.15 -2.35
CA ASN A 30 1.51 -4.06 -1.20
C ASN A 30 2.10 -3.47 0.09
N MET A 31 3.26 -2.82 -0.02
CA MET A 31 3.89 -2.13 1.12
C MET A 31 3.08 -0.93 1.59
N ALA A 32 2.50 -0.16 0.67
CA ALA A 32 1.66 0.98 1.01
C ALA A 32 0.36 0.53 1.73
N ILE A 33 -0.32 -0.50 1.23
CA ILE A 33 -1.52 -1.06 1.88
C ILE A 33 -1.20 -1.53 3.31
N LYS A 34 -0.10 -2.28 3.49
CA LYS A 34 0.35 -2.71 4.81
C LYS A 34 0.67 -1.55 5.74
N ALA A 35 1.31 -0.50 5.23
CA ALA A 35 1.60 0.71 6.01
C ALA A 35 0.29 1.36 6.50
N CYS A 36 -0.71 1.51 5.62
CA CYS A 36 -2.02 2.03 5.96
C CYS A 36 -2.72 1.19 7.04
N THR A 37 -2.67 -0.15 6.94
CA THR A 37 -3.21 -1.05 7.97
C THR A 37 -2.53 -0.81 9.33
N ILE A 38 -1.20 -0.70 9.36
CA ILE A 38 -0.46 -0.56 10.62
C ILE A 38 -0.76 0.76 11.33
N ILE A 39 -0.89 1.85 10.58
CA ILE A 39 -1.18 3.18 11.15
C ILE A 39 -2.67 3.51 11.22
N ASN A 40 -3.55 2.56 10.86
CA ASN A 40 -5.00 2.72 10.79
C ASN A 40 -5.46 3.89 9.91
N ASP A 41 -4.73 4.18 8.83
CA ASP A 41 -5.11 5.20 7.85
C ASP A 41 -6.02 4.60 6.77
N TYR A 42 -7.26 4.33 7.17
CA TYR A 42 -8.25 3.67 6.33
C TYR A 42 -8.61 4.48 5.09
N ASN A 43 -8.74 5.80 5.23
CA ASN A 43 -9.07 6.68 4.10
C ASN A 43 -8.02 6.57 3.00
N ARG A 44 -6.73 6.60 3.37
CA ARG A 44 -5.65 6.47 2.40
C ARG A 44 -5.59 5.07 1.80
N GLY A 45 -5.79 4.01 2.59
CA GLY A 45 -5.85 2.63 2.08
C GLY A 45 -6.96 2.42 1.03
N VAL A 46 -8.16 2.94 1.27
CA VAL A 46 -9.28 2.88 0.31
C VAL A 46 -8.94 3.65 -0.98
N ASN A 47 -8.37 4.85 -0.86
CA ASN A 47 -7.95 5.63 -2.04
C ASN A 47 -6.90 4.90 -2.88
N ILE A 48 -5.97 4.19 -2.24
CA ILE A 48 -4.96 3.38 -2.95
C ILE A 48 -5.64 2.25 -3.71
N GLN A 49 -6.53 1.50 -3.06
CA GLN A 49 -7.25 0.39 -3.70
C GLN A 49 -8.06 0.85 -4.92
N GLN A 50 -8.77 1.97 -4.82
CA GLN A 50 -9.59 2.50 -5.91
C GLN A 50 -8.78 2.84 -7.16
N LYS A 51 -7.49 3.14 -6.99
CA LYS A 51 -6.57 3.47 -8.08
C LYS A 51 -5.83 2.25 -8.65
N LEU A 52 -6.05 1.06 -8.11
CA LEU A 52 -5.37 -0.14 -8.59
C LEU A 52 -5.91 -0.58 -9.95
N SER A 53 -4.98 -1.01 -10.81
CA SER A 53 -5.33 -1.68 -12.06
C SER A 53 -5.93 -3.06 -11.79
N SER A 54 -6.72 -3.57 -12.74
CA SER A 54 -7.25 -4.95 -12.68
C SER A 54 -6.15 -6.00 -12.55
N ASN A 55 -4.97 -5.75 -13.13
CA ASN A 55 -3.83 -6.66 -13.02
C ASN A 55 -3.31 -6.71 -11.58
N SER A 56 -3.14 -5.55 -10.93
CA SER A 56 -2.70 -5.47 -9.54
C SER A 56 -3.73 -6.07 -8.58
N LEU A 57 -5.03 -5.92 -8.86
CA LEU A 57 -6.10 -6.54 -8.07
C LEU A 57 -6.10 -8.08 -8.14
N ASN A 58 -5.55 -8.66 -9.22
CA ASN A 58 -5.39 -10.11 -9.36
C ASN A 58 -4.11 -10.65 -8.71
N SER A 59 -3.26 -9.78 -8.17
CA SER A 59 -2.06 -10.18 -7.45
C SER A 59 -2.42 -10.78 -6.09
N SER A 60 -2.10 -12.05 -5.89
CA SER A 60 -2.38 -12.77 -4.62
C SER A 60 -1.76 -12.08 -3.39
N TYR A 61 -0.60 -11.45 -3.58
CA TYR A 61 0.08 -10.66 -2.54
C TYR A 61 -0.72 -9.43 -2.12
N ILE A 62 -1.29 -8.72 -3.09
CA ILE A 62 -2.11 -7.52 -2.85
C ILE A 62 -3.43 -7.93 -2.20
N GLN A 63 -4.08 -8.98 -2.72
CA GLN A 63 -5.32 -9.51 -2.15
C GLN A 63 -5.17 -9.91 -0.68
N THR A 64 -4.08 -10.59 -0.32
CA THR A 64 -3.79 -10.96 1.07
C THR A 64 -3.69 -9.73 1.99
N SER A 65 -3.06 -8.66 1.51
CA SER A 65 -2.94 -7.42 2.27
C SER A 65 -4.26 -6.64 2.34
N LEU A 66 -5.07 -6.67 1.29
CA LEU A 66 -6.42 -6.08 1.30
C LEU A 66 -7.34 -6.80 2.29
N ILE A 67 -7.29 -8.13 2.36
CA ILE A 67 -8.03 -8.89 3.38
C ILE A 67 -7.66 -8.42 4.78
N ARG A 68 -6.36 -8.30 5.07
CA ARG A 68 -5.87 -7.80 6.37
C ARG A 68 -6.21 -6.34 6.64
N PHE A 69 -6.36 -5.54 5.59
CA PHE A 69 -6.73 -4.13 5.70
C PHE A 69 -8.21 -3.96 6.06
N TYR A 70 -9.07 -4.86 5.59
CA TYR A 70 -10.51 -4.85 5.84
C TYR A 70 -10.98 -5.70 7.02
N SER A 71 -10.12 -6.56 7.56
CA SER A 71 -10.38 -7.35 8.77
C SER A 71 -10.15 -6.54 10.04
#